data_AF-A0A2E2WJI0-F1
#
_entry.id   AF-A0A2E2WJI0-F1
#
_cell.length_a   1.000
_cell.length_b   1.000
_cell.length_c   1.000
_cell.angle_alpha   90.00
_cell.angle_beta   90.00
_cell.angle_gamma   90.00
#
_symmetry.space_group_name_H-M   'P 1'
#
loop_
_entity.id
_entity.type
_entity.pdbx_description
1 polymer ?
#
loop_
_entity_poly.entity_id
_entity_poly.type
_entity_poly.pdbx_seq_one_letter_code
_entity_poly.pdbx_strand_id
1 'polypeptide(L)' 'MDLTTFTHFMGWSLGINIGLLLISTIMVCFFKQLSMGFHKKLFNVSDEFLAQSYFNYLARYKLLIIVFNLVPYMVLRLAL' A
#
# COMPACT_ATOMS: atom_id res chain seq x y z
N MET A 1 -4.55 9.47 -25.38
CA MET A 1 -4.62 8.11 -24.81
C MET A 1 -6.06 7.66 -24.91
N ASP A 2 -6.33 6.47 -25.46
CA ASP A 2 -7.68 5.91 -25.51
C ASP A 2 -8.05 5.22 -24.19
N LEU A 3 -9.33 4.86 -24.03
CA LEU A 3 -9.85 4.27 -22.79
C LEU A 3 -9.22 2.89 -22.51
N THR A 4 -8.86 2.14 -23.56
CA THR A 4 -8.19 0.85 -23.47
C THR A 4 -6.79 0.99 -22.88
N THR A 5 -5.97 1.89 -23.42
CA THR A 5 -4.61 2.16 -22.92
C THR A 5 -4.66 2.67 -21.47
N PHE A 6 -5.62 3.54 -21.15
CA PHE A 6 -5.81 4.00 -19.78
C PHE A 6 -6.21 2.87 -18.82
N THR A 7 -7.03 1.94 -19.27
CA THR A 7 -7.44 0.75 -18.50
C THR A 7 -6.23 -0.14 -18.18
N HIS A 8 -5.35 -0.37 -19.15
CA HIS A 8 -4.10 -1.10 -18.92
C HIS A 8 -3.17 -0.37 -17.93
N PHE A 9 -3.04 0.94 -18.07
CA PHE A 9 -2.27 1.76 -17.12
C PHE A 9 -2.82 1.62 -15.69
N MET A 10 -4.14 1.77 -15.51
CA MET A 10 -4.79 1.61 -14.21
C MET A 10 -4.64 0.19 -13.65
N GLY A 11 -4.67 -0.83 -14.49
CA GLY A 11 -4.43 -2.22 -14.09
C GLY A 11 -3.03 -2.45 -13.55
N TRP A 12 -1.99 -1.94 -14.23
CA TRP A 12 -0.61 -2.01 -13.75
C TRP A 12 -0.41 -1.17 -12.48
N SER A 13 -0.97 0.03 -12.43
CA SER A 13 -0.92 0.90 -11.25
C SER A 13 -1.55 0.21 -10.03
N LEU A 14 -2.71 -0.41 -10.19
CA LEU A 14 -3.37 -1.21 -9.15
C LEU A 14 -2.50 -2.39 -8.71
N GLY A 15 -2.00 -3.18 -9.67
CA GLY A 15 -1.19 -4.37 -9.38
C GLY A 15 0.09 -4.06 -8.61
N ILE A 16 0.84 -3.02 -9.05
CA ILE A 16 2.07 -2.59 -8.38
C ILE A 16 1.78 -2.10 -6.96
N ASN A 17 0.76 -1.26 -6.78
CA ASN A 17 0.45 -0.75 -5.44
C ASN A 17 -0.05 -1.86 -4.49
N ILE A 18 -0.83 -2.83 -4.97
CA ILE A 18 -1.21 -4.01 -4.18
C ILE A 18 0.04 -4.81 -3.79
N GLY A 19 0.96 -5.03 -4.73
CA GLY A 19 2.23 -5.70 -4.45
C GLY A 19 3.03 -5.01 -3.36
N LEU A 20 3.18 -3.68 -3.43
CA LEU A 20 3.87 -2.89 -2.41
C LEU A 20 3.16 -2.95 -1.05
N LEU A 21 1.83 -2.92 -1.01
CA LEU A 21 1.06 -3.08 0.23
C LEU A 21 1.27 -4.46 0.85
N LEU A 22 1.28 -5.52 0.04
CA LEU A 22 1.52 -6.89 0.50
C LEU A 22 2.94 -7.05 1.06
N ILE A 23 3.96 -6.58 0.34
CA ILE A 23 5.35 -6.62 0.81
C ILE A 23 5.47 -5.85 2.13
N SER A 24 4.90 -4.64 2.21
CA SER A 24 4.89 -3.84 3.44
C SER A 24 4.22 -4.58 4.60
N THR A 25 3.08 -5.21 4.35
CA THR A 25 2.34 -5.98 5.35
C THR A 25 3.16 -7.17 5.84
N ILE A 26 3.80 -7.91 4.94
CA ILE A 26 4.66 -9.04 5.28
C ILE A 26 5.84 -8.58 6.14
N MET A 27 6.50 -7.48 5.76
CA MET A 27 7.62 -6.90 6.51
C MET A 27 7.22 -6.49 7.92
N VAL A 28 6.05 -5.86 8.08
CA VAL A 28 5.54 -5.44 9.40
C VAL A 28 5.11 -6.63 10.26
N CYS A 29 4.41 -7.62 9.68
CA CYS A 29 3.86 -8.74 10.44
C CYS A 29 4.90 -9.82 10.79
N PHE A 30 5.72 -10.24 9.81
CA PHE A 30 6.65 -11.36 9.98
C PHE A 30 8.05 -10.92 10.42
N PHE A 31 8.50 -9.72 10.03
CA PHE A 31 9.82 -9.20 10.38
C PHE A 31 9.75 -8.10 11.45
N LYS A 32 8.75 -8.17 12.32
CA LYS A 32 8.45 -7.15 13.35
C LYS A 32 9.68 -6.76 14.18
N GLN A 33 10.45 -7.73 14.68
CA GLN A 33 11.65 -7.44 15.49
C GLN A 33 12.75 -6.71 14.72
N LEU A 34 13.01 -7.10 13.47
CA LEU A 34 13.99 -6.45 12.60
C LEU A 34 13.55 -5.03 12.24
N SER A 35 12.30 -4.90 11.78
CA SER A 35 11.67 -3.65 11.37
C SER A 35 11.60 -2.65 12.52
N MET A 36 11.08 -3.06 13.68
CA MET A 36 10.98 -2.18 14.84
C MET A 36 12.35 -1.80 15.39
N GLY A 37 13.29 -2.74 15.48
CA GLY A 37 14.65 -2.45 15.97
C GLY A 37 15.40 -1.43 15.09
N PHE A 38 15.26 -1.54 13.77
CA PHE A 38 15.87 -0.60 12.83
C PHE A 38 15.22 0.78 12.90
N HIS A 39 13.89 0.86 12.76
CA HIS A 39 13.19 2.14 12.73
C HIS A 39 13.21 2.86 14.09
N LYS A 40 13.21 2.11 15.20
CA LYS A 40 13.36 2.66 16.55
C LYS A 40 14.68 3.38 16.72
N LYS A 41 15.79 2.75 16.30
CA LYS A 41 17.13 3.36 16.37
C LYS A 41 17.25 4.55 15.43
N LEU A 42 16.70 4.44 14.23
CA LEU A 42 16.77 5.50 13.22
C LEU A 42 15.98 6.75 13.62
N PHE A 43 14.80 6.59 14.20
CA PHE A 43 13.89 7.69 14.51
C PHE A 43 13.79 8.05 16.00
N ASN A 44 14.43 7.27 16.88
CA ASN A 44 14.42 7.47 18.34
C ASN A 44 13.00 7.59 18.94
N VAL A 45 12.14 6.61 18.64
CA VAL A 45 10.72 6.58 19.02
C VAL A 45 10.37 5.34 19.85
N SER A 46 9.23 5.34 20.54
CA SER A 46 8.78 4.17 21.32
C SER A 46 8.23 3.05 20.42
N ASP A 47 8.17 1.84 20.98
CA ASP A 47 7.63 0.66 20.30
C ASP A 47 6.12 0.79 20.04
N GLU A 48 5.38 1.40 20.97
CA GLU A 48 3.94 1.67 20.81
C GLU A 48 3.69 2.65 19.66
N PHE A 49 4.46 3.74 19.62
CA PHE A 49 4.34 4.74 18.55
C PHE A 49 4.65 4.13 17.17
N LEU A 50 5.67 3.29 17.06
CA LEU A 50 5.98 2.58 15.82
C LEU A 50 4.88 1.61 15.41
N ALA A 51 4.36 0.82 16.35
CA ALA A 51 3.29 -0.14 16.08
C ALA A 51 2.02 0.58 15.56
N GLN A 52 1.64 1.68 16.21
CA GLN A 52 0.51 2.50 15.77
C GLN A 52 0.78 3.13 14.39
N SER A 53 2.01 3.60 14.16
CA SER A 53 2.41 4.19 12.88
C SER A 53 2.37 3.18 11.73
N TYR A 54 2.79 1.93 11.94
CA TYR A 54 2.69 0.88 10.93
C TYR A 54 1.24 0.54 10.58
N PHE A 55 0.37 0.40 11.60
CA PHE A 55 -1.05 0.17 11.35
C PHE A 55 -1.67 1.33 10.54
N ASN A 56 -1.37 2.57 10.92
CA ASN A 56 -1.83 3.76 10.22
C ASN A 56 -1.30 3.84 8.78
N TYR A 57 -0.03 3.52 8.57
CA TYR A 57 0.57 3.47 7.24
C TYR A 57 -0.15 2.46 6.33
N LEU A 58 -0.33 1.21 6.80
CA LEU A 58 -1.00 0.17 6.03
C LEU A 58 -2.47 0.53 5.75
N ALA A 59 -3.17 1.10 6.72
CA ALA A 59 -4.56 1.52 6.56
C ALA A 59 -4.70 2.67 5.55
N ARG A 60 -3.88 3.71 5.66
CA ARG A 60 -3.90 4.86 4.75
C ARG A 60 -3.48 4.47 3.34
N TYR A 61 -2.41 3.67 3.19
CA TYR A 61 -1.95 3.25 1.87
C TYR A 61 -3.01 2.39 1.17
N LYS A 62 -3.63 1.45 1.89
CA LYS A 62 -4.78 0.69 1.40
C LYS A 62 -5.94 1.58 0.94
N LEU A 63 -6.27 2.64 1.69
CA LEU A 63 -7.31 3.58 1.30
C LEU A 63 -6.96 4.33 0.00
N LEU A 64 -5.71 4.76 -0.16
CA LEU A 64 -5.23 5.38 -1.41
C LEU A 64 -5.37 4.43 -2.60
N ILE A 65 -5.04 3.15 -2.43
CA ILE A 65 -5.21 2.13 -3.47
C ILE A 65 -6.68 1.98 -3.84
N ILE A 66 -7.57 1.91 -2.85
CA ILE A 66 -9.01 1.76 -3.09
C ILE A 66 -9.55 2.93 -3.91
N VAL A 67 -9.28 4.16 -3.45
CA VAL A 67 -9.86 5.38 -4.04
C VAL A 67 -9.26 5.71 -5.40
N PHE A 68 -7.93 5.60 -5.55
CA PHE A 68 -7.24 6.10 -6.75
C PHE A 68 -6.88 5.03 -7.77
N ASN A 69 -6.96 3.74 -7.42
CA ASN A 69 -6.58 2.66 -8.33
C ASN A 69 -7.71 1.66 -8.52
N LEU A 70 -8.20 1.05 -7.44
CA LEU A 70 -9.17 -0.05 -7.54
C LEU A 70 -10.51 0.43 -8.08
N VAL A 71 -11.10 1.47 -7.48
CA VAL A 71 -12.42 1.97 -7.91
C VAL A 71 -12.36 2.47 -9.36
N PRO A 72 -11.40 3.34 -9.76
CA PRO A 72 -11.29 3.77 -11.17
C PRO A 72 -11.05 2.62 -12.14
N TYR A 73 -10.18 1.65 -11.80
CA TYR A 73 -9.95 0.49 -12.66
C TYR A 73 -11.21 -0.37 -12.83
N MET A 74 -11.98 -0.60 -11.76
CA MET A 74 -13.25 -1.32 -11.85
C MET A 74 -14.26 -0.58 -12.73
N VAL A 75 -14.38 0.75 -12.59
CA VAL A 75 -15.25 1.55 -13.46
C VAL A 75 -14.86 1.38 -14.93
N LEU A 76 -13.57 1.46 -15.26
CA LEU A 76 -13.08 1.27 -16.62
C LEU A 76 -13.38 -0.14 -17.17
N ARG A 77 -13.18 -1.17 -16.35
CA ARG A 77 -13.46 -2.58 -16.71
C ARG A 77 -14.94 -2.91 -16.86
N LEU A 78 -15.83 -2.11 -16.29
CA LEU A 78 -17.28 -2.26 -16.42
C LEU A 78 -17.85 -1.44 -17.59
N ALA A 79 -17.18 -0.35 -17.95
CA ALA A 79 -17.60 0.52 -19.05
C ALA A 79 -17.11 0.06 -20.44
N LEU A 80 -16.04 -0.75 -20.49
CA LEU A 80 -15.45 -1.36 -21.68
C LEU A 80 -15.78 -2.87 -21.74
#